data_AF-A0A7T3FXK2-F1
#
_entry.id   AF-A0A7T3FXK2-F1
#
_cell.length_a   1.000
_cell.length_b   1.000
_cell.length_c   1.000
_cell.angle_alpha   90.00
_cell.angle_beta   90.00
_cell.angle_gamma   90.00
#
_symmetry.space_group_name_H-M   'P 1'
#
loop_
_entity.id
_entity.type
_entity.pdbx_description
1 polymer ?
#
loop_
_entity_poly.entity_id
_entity_poly.type
_entity_poly.pdbx_seq_one_letter_code
_entity_poly.pdbx_strand_id
1 'polypeptide(L)'
;MVGPISAEERSAFNRRVVYGTTLLVGLSGGLITLQIETTAVQTLGAVVLGLLVGYPLAQYVVPTGPAPADRQRERLDRENPFTDGGDGTSDAEGSRRGGTDPERESGRGDGAGESRRSRSRSDDYGRR
;
A
#
# COMPACT_ATOMS: atom_id res chain seq x y z
N MET A 1 -9.92 -18.08 19.22
CA MET A 1 -10.01 -17.27 17.98
C MET A 1 -8.68 -17.38 17.26
N VAL A 2 -8.68 -17.65 15.95
CA VAL A 2 -7.43 -17.74 15.17
C VAL A 2 -6.89 -16.32 14.98
N GLY A 3 -5.62 -16.09 15.32
CA GLY A 3 -4.97 -14.79 15.13
C GLY A 3 -4.79 -14.45 13.64
N PRO A 4 -4.73 -13.16 13.28
CA PRO A 4 -4.46 -12.75 11.92
C PRO A 4 -3.08 -13.25 11.47
N ILE A 5 -3.02 -13.90 10.31
CA ILE A 5 -1.78 -14.35 9.67
C ILE A 5 -0.81 -13.17 9.49
N SER A 6 0.47 -13.37 9.78
CA SER A 6 1.46 -12.29 9.73
C SER A 6 1.68 -11.81 8.30
N ALA A 7 2.11 -10.55 8.14
CA ALA A 7 2.33 -9.96 6.81
C ALA A 7 3.46 -10.65 6.04
N GLU A 8 4.49 -11.09 6.77
CA GLU A 8 5.61 -11.88 6.27
C GLU A 8 5.15 -13.24 5.71
N GLU A 9 4.31 -13.99 6.44
CA GLU A 9 3.76 -15.26 5.98
C GLU A 9 2.93 -15.10 4.70
N ARG A 10 2.10 -14.05 4.64
CA ARG A 10 1.31 -13.71 3.44
C ARG A 10 2.21 -13.39 2.24
N SER A 11 3.27 -12.61 2.45
CA SER A 11 4.18 -12.21 1.37
C SER A 11 4.95 -13.40 0.79
N ALA A 12 5.39 -14.33 1.64
CA ALA A 12 6.08 -15.54 1.21
C ALA A 12 5.14 -16.47 0.44
N PHE A 13 3.90 -16.62 0.91
CA PHE A 13 2.87 -17.39 0.20
C PHE A 13 2.55 -16.77 -1.16
N ASN A 14 2.25 -15.47 -1.22
CA ASN A 14 1.94 -14.78 -2.48
C ASN A 14 3.08 -14.91 -3.49
N ARG A 15 4.34 -14.78 -3.04
CA ARG A 15 5.52 -14.95 -3.90
C ARG A 15 5.61 -16.38 -4.44
N ARG A 16 5.32 -17.41 -3.62
CA ARG A 16 5.27 -18.81 -4.07
C ARG A 16 4.16 -19.04 -5.09
N VAL A 17 2.98 -18.46 -4.89
CA VAL A 17 1.87 -18.56 -5.84
C VAL A 17 2.27 -17.92 -7.16
N VAL A 18 2.82 -16.69 -7.16
CA VAL A 18 3.26 -16.02 -8.39
C VAL A 18 4.25 -16.88 -9.16
N TYR A 19 5.29 -17.39 -8.51
CA TYR A 19 6.29 -18.24 -9.17
C TYR A 19 5.70 -19.57 -9.63
N GLY A 20 4.86 -20.21 -8.81
CA GLY A 20 4.21 -21.47 -9.14
C GLY A 20 3.31 -21.35 -10.37
N THR A 21 2.47 -20.32 -10.42
CA THR A 21 1.58 -20.06 -11.57
C THR A 21 2.38 -19.71 -12.82
N THR A 22 3.40 -18.85 -12.69
CA THR A 22 4.29 -18.50 -13.80
C THR A 22 4.95 -19.74 -14.40
N LEU A 23 5.51 -20.61 -13.55
CA LEU A 23 6.18 -21.83 -13.97
C LEU A 23 5.21 -22.81 -14.63
N LEU A 24 4.00 -22.95 -14.09
CA LEU A 24 2.92 -23.73 -14.71
C LEU A 24 2.63 -23.27 -16.12
N VAL A 25 2.42 -21.96 -16.33
CA VAL A 25 2.13 -21.40 -17.66
C VAL A 25 3.28 -21.65 -18.64
N GLY A 26 4.53 -21.41 -18.21
CA GLY A 26 5.72 -21.65 -19.03
C GLY A 26 5.87 -23.11 -19.44
N LEU A 27 5.79 -24.04 -18.48
CA LEU A 27 5.91 -25.47 -18.75
C LEU A 27 4.74 -25.99 -19.59
N SER A 28 3.51 -25.53 -19.35
CA SER A 28 2.35 -25.88 -20.18
C SER A 28 2.57 -25.48 -21.64
N GLY A 29 3.07 -24.27 -21.90
CA GLY A 29 3.40 -23.82 -23.26
C GLY A 29 4.42 -24.74 -23.94
N GLY A 30 5.51 -25.08 -23.26
CA GLY A 30 6.53 -25.99 -23.80
C GLY A 30 6.05 -27.43 -24.01
N LEU A 31 5.22 -27.95 -23.11
CA LEU A 31 4.63 -29.29 -23.25
C LEU A 31 3.65 -29.35 -24.43
N ILE A 32 2.90 -28.27 -24.68
CA ILE A 32 2.01 -28.17 -25.84
C ILE A 32 2.84 -28.19 -27.13
N THR A 33 3.96 -27.48 -27.19
CA THR A 33 4.80 -27.48 -28.41
C THR A 33 5.44 -28.84 -28.68
N LEU A 34 5.82 -29.60 -27.65
CA LEU A 34 6.34 -30.95 -27.86
C LEU A 34 5.35 -31.89 -28.59
N GLN A 35 4.05 -31.63 -28.51
CA GLN A 35 3.03 -32.43 -29.20
C GLN A 35 2.96 -32.16 -30.71
N ILE A 36 3.50 -31.06 -31.20
CA ILE A 36 3.48 -30.66 -32.62
C ILE A 36 4.83 -30.88 -33.32
N GLU A 37 5.64 -31.83 -32.82
CA GLU A 37 6.97 -32.19 -33.37
C GLU A 37 7.93 -31.00 -33.54
N THR A 38 7.79 -29.95 -32.73
CA THR A 38 8.68 -28.78 -32.81
C THR A 38 10.09 -29.11 -32.35
N THR A 39 11.05 -28.40 -32.94
CA THR A 39 12.47 -28.53 -32.58
C THR A 39 12.72 -28.12 -31.11
N ALA A 40 13.81 -28.62 -30.52
CA ALA A 40 14.18 -28.29 -29.13
C ALA A 40 14.30 -26.77 -28.88
N VAL A 41 14.78 -26.02 -29.87
CA VAL A 41 14.91 -24.56 -29.82
C VAL A 41 13.53 -23.88 -29.75
N GLN A 42 12.56 -24.37 -30.53
CA GLN A 42 11.19 -23.83 -30.53
C GLN A 42 10.47 -24.13 -29.22
N THR A 43 10.64 -25.32 -28.66
CA THR A 43 10.10 -25.68 -27.34
C THR A 43 10.67 -24.79 -26.25
N LEU A 44 11.99 -24.56 -26.25
CA LEU A 44 12.62 -23.64 -25.30
C LEU A 44 12.06 -22.21 -25.46
N GLY A 45 11.89 -21.75 -26.70
CA GLY A 45 11.28 -20.46 -27.01
C GLY A 45 9.85 -20.34 -26.46
N ALA A 46 9.05 -21.40 -26.59
CA ALA A 46 7.68 -21.44 -26.06
C ALA A 46 7.64 -21.40 -24.52
N VAL A 47 8.56 -22.10 -23.84
CA VAL A 47 8.68 -22.01 -22.38
C VAL A 47 9.05 -20.59 -21.96
N VAL A 48 10.06 -19.98 -22.60
CA VAL A 48 10.49 -18.61 -22.28
C VAL A 48 9.35 -17.62 -22.53
N LEU A 49 8.65 -17.73 -23.66
CA LEU A 49 7.50 -16.87 -23.96
C LEU A 49 6.38 -17.08 -22.93
N GLY A 50 6.09 -18.32 -22.56
CA GLY A 50 5.10 -18.64 -21.52
C GLY A 50 5.48 -18.09 -20.15
N LEU A 51 6.76 -18.09 -19.78
CA LEU A 51 7.24 -17.45 -18.54
C LEU A 51 7.11 -15.93 -18.61
N LEU A 52 7.49 -15.32 -19.74
CA LEU A 52 7.40 -13.87 -19.96
C LEU A 52 5.96 -13.35 -19.91
N VAL A 53 5.01 -14.13 -20.41
CA VAL A 53 3.57 -13.80 -20.36
C VAL A 53 2.95 -14.20 -19.03
N GLY A 54 3.32 -15.36 -18.49
CA GLY A 54 2.79 -15.91 -17.24
C GLY A 54 3.13 -15.07 -16.01
N TYR A 55 4.34 -14.50 -15.97
CA TYR A 55 4.79 -13.66 -14.85
C TYR A 55 3.94 -12.40 -14.63
N PRO A 56 3.72 -11.51 -15.61
CA PRO A 56 2.88 -10.33 -15.43
C PRO A 56 1.42 -10.71 -15.15
N LEU A 57 0.92 -11.80 -15.74
CA LEU A 57 -0.40 -12.34 -15.44
C LEU A 57 -0.51 -12.78 -13.97
N ALA A 58 0.47 -13.53 -13.48
CA ALA A 58 0.50 -13.99 -12.10
C ALA A 58 0.62 -12.82 -11.11
N GLN A 59 1.43 -11.79 -11.44
CA GLN A 59 1.54 -10.57 -10.64
C GLN A 59 0.24 -9.76 -10.62
N TYR A 60 -0.51 -9.76 -11.73
CA TYR A 60 -1.81 -9.09 -11.80
C TYR A 60 -2.88 -9.83 -10.97
N VAL A 61 -2.88 -11.16 -10.99
CA VAL A 61 -3.87 -11.99 -10.28
C VAL A 61 -3.61 -12.03 -8.77
N VAL A 62 -2.35 -12.09 -8.35
CA VAL A 62 -2.00 -12.17 -6.92
C VAL A 62 -1.69 -10.77 -6.39
N PRO A 63 -2.49 -10.22 -5.45
CA PRO A 63 -2.22 -8.92 -4.86
C PRO A 63 -0.85 -8.92 -4.15
N THR A 64 0.14 -8.27 -4.78
CA THR A 64 1.48 -8.10 -4.23
C THR A 64 1.59 -6.71 -3.60
N GLY A 65 0.84 -6.50 -2.52
CA GLY A 65 0.89 -5.25 -1.75
C GLY A 65 0.45 -5.45 -0.31
N PRO A 66 0.76 -4.49 0.59
CA PRO A 66 0.26 -4.51 1.96
C PRO A 66 -1.25 -4.60 1.92
N ALA A 67 -1.83 -5.52 2.71
CA ALA A 67 -3.28 -5.61 2.76
C ALA A 67 -3.83 -4.26 3.24
N PRO A 68 -5.03 -3.84 2.82
CA PRO A 68 -5.64 -2.59 3.28
C PRO A 68 -5.68 -2.49 4.81
N ALA A 69 -5.86 -3.63 5.48
CA ALA A 69 -5.85 -3.74 6.94
C ALA A 69 -4.49 -3.44 7.58
N ASP A 70 -3.38 -3.77 6.90
CA ASP A 70 -2.03 -3.51 7.42
C ASP A 70 -1.74 -2.00 7.36
N ARG A 71 -2.24 -1.28 6.34
CA ARG A 71 -2.14 0.20 6.27
C ARG A 71 -2.98 0.91 7.32
N GLN A 72 -4.13 0.31 7.69
CA GLN A 72 -4.95 0.83 8.77
C GLN A 72 -4.26 0.63 10.13
N ARG A 73 -3.65 -0.55 10.35
CA ARG A 73 -2.87 -0.80 11.57
C ARG A 73 -1.69 0.13 11.71
N GLU A 74 -0.90 0.35 10.65
CA GLU A 74 0.25 1.26 10.74
C GLU A 74 -0.19 2.70 11.08
N ARG A 75 -1.34 3.15 10.57
CA ARG A 75 -1.93 4.43 10.96
C ARG A 75 -2.39 4.44 12.41
N LEU A 76 -3.10 3.40 12.82
CA LEU A 76 -3.58 3.23 14.19
C LEU A 76 -2.42 3.16 15.19
N ASP A 77 -1.36 2.41 14.91
CA ASP A 77 -0.17 2.29 15.75
C ASP A 77 0.59 3.63 15.84
N ARG A 78 0.66 4.40 14.75
CA ARG A 78 1.25 5.75 14.76
C ARG A 78 0.43 6.76 15.57
N GLU A 79 -0.89 6.58 15.60
CA GLU A 79 -1.83 7.46 16.31
C GLU A 79 -2.14 6.96 17.73
N ASN A 80 -1.53 5.85 18.18
CA ASN A 80 -1.82 5.26 19.48
C ASN A 80 -0.87 5.83 20.56
N PRO A 81 -1.37 6.69 21.48
CA PRO A 81 -0.54 7.29 22.53
C PRO A 81 -0.16 6.31 23.64
N PHE A 82 -0.57 5.04 23.53
CA PHE A 82 -0.24 3.99 24.49
C PHE A 82 0.84 3.04 23.97
N THR A 83 1.31 3.20 22.73
CA THR A 83 2.36 2.35 22.14
C THR A 83 3.77 2.92 22.29
N ASP A 84 3.92 4.21 22.60
CA ASP A 84 5.22 4.86 22.82
C ASP A 84 5.81 4.63 24.21
N GLY A 85 5.03 4.04 25.13
CA GLY A 85 5.50 3.79 26.48
C GLY A 85 5.85 5.08 27.22
N GLY A 86 5.00 6.10 27.15
CA GLY A 86 4.94 7.24 28.09
C GLY A 86 6.24 7.56 28.80
N ASP A 87 7.16 8.24 28.12
CA ASP A 87 8.31 8.84 28.77
C ASP A 87 7.85 10.05 29.59
N GLY A 88 7.82 9.84 30.90
CA GLY A 88 7.33 10.79 31.90
C GLY A 88 8.12 12.11 31.93
N THR A 89 7.75 13.05 31.08
CA THR A 89 8.20 14.44 31.12
C THR A 89 7.01 15.35 31.36
N SER A 90 6.48 15.26 32.59
CA SER A 90 5.77 16.40 33.19
C SER A 90 6.78 17.51 33.45
N ASP A 91 7.10 18.27 32.39
CA ASP A 91 7.94 19.45 32.49
C ASP A 91 7.20 20.55 33.27
N ALA A 92 7.59 20.67 34.54
CA ALA A 92 7.74 21.89 35.31
C ALA A 92 6.68 23.00 35.10
N GLU A 93 5.61 22.93 35.90
CA GLU A 93 4.96 24.13 36.42
C GLU A 93 5.98 24.93 37.26
N GLY A 94 6.22 26.19 36.89
CA GLY A 94 6.71 27.19 37.85
C GLY A 94 7.71 28.21 37.34
N SER A 95 7.25 29.26 36.65
CA SER A 95 7.57 30.63 37.06
C SER A 95 6.80 31.68 36.26
N ARG A 96 5.98 32.44 37.01
CA ARG A 96 5.34 33.69 36.61
C ARG A 96 6.39 34.81 36.61
N ARG A 97 6.43 35.69 35.59
CA ARG A 97 6.43 37.18 35.68
C ARG A 97 7.06 37.87 34.46
N GLY A 98 6.40 38.95 34.03
CA GLY A 98 6.94 40.05 33.21
C GLY A 98 6.58 39.91 31.73
N GLY A 99 5.59 40.61 31.17
CA GLY A 99 5.62 42.07 30.91
C GLY A 99 6.52 42.28 29.68
N THR A 100 6.07 42.74 28.51
CA THR A 100 5.24 43.91 28.21
C THR A 100 4.77 43.86 26.74
N ASP A 101 3.49 44.12 26.48
CA ASP A 101 3.02 44.78 25.25
C ASP A 101 3.60 46.22 25.22
N PRO A 102 3.91 46.83 24.05
CA PRO A 102 2.87 47.12 23.06
C PRO A 102 3.34 47.14 21.58
N GLU A 103 2.35 47.19 20.68
CA GLU A 103 2.21 48.13 19.56
C GLU A 103 1.68 47.48 18.27
N ARG A 104 0.44 47.87 17.96
CA ARG A 104 -0.16 47.81 16.63
C ARG A 104 0.46 48.93 15.78
N GLU A 105 1.00 48.62 14.60
CA GLU A 105 0.62 49.34 13.38
C GLU A 105 1.09 48.66 12.08
N SER A 106 0.10 48.44 11.21
CA SER A 106 0.09 48.45 9.74
C SER A 106 1.35 48.15 8.91
N GLY A 107 1.21 47.20 7.97
CA GLY A 107 1.97 47.29 6.70
C GLY A 107 2.06 46.01 5.86
N ARG A 108 1.10 45.83 4.93
CA ARG A 108 1.22 45.27 3.56
C ARG A 108 2.09 44.03 3.25
N GLY A 109 1.46 43.06 2.56
CA GLY A 109 2.11 42.08 1.67
C GLY A 109 1.34 40.76 1.64
N ASP A 110 0.29 40.66 0.82
CA ASP A 110 0.31 40.00 -0.51
C ASP A 110 0.58 38.49 -0.47
N GLY A 111 -0.40 37.68 -0.89
CA GLY A 111 -0.16 36.30 -1.31
C GLY A 111 -1.23 35.26 -0.94
N ALA A 112 -2.39 35.36 -1.60
CA ALA A 112 -3.33 34.28 -1.94
C ALA A 112 -3.15 32.90 -1.26
N GLY A 113 -3.89 32.68 -0.18
CA GLY A 113 -4.44 31.36 0.14
C GLY A 113 -5.83 31.24 -0.48
N GLU A 114 -6.13 30.13 -1.15
CA GLU A 114 -7.43 29.40 -1.13
C GLU A 114 -7.61 28.54 -2.39
N SER A 115 -7.47 27.22 -2.22
CA SER A 115 -8.29 26.24 -2.95
C SER A 115 -8.42 24.95 -2.15
N ARG A 116 -9.01 25.04 -0.96
CA ARG A 116 -9.62 23.88 -0.30
C ARG A 116 -10.91 23.54 -1.05
N ARG A 117 -10.80 22.64 -2.04
CA ARG A 117 -11.98 22.06 -2.69
C ARG A 117 -12.62 21.03 -1.75
N SER A 118 -13.48 21.52 -0.87
CA SER A 118 -14.48 20.72 -0.18
C SER A 118 -15.42 20.13 -1.24
N ARG A 119 -15.32 18.84 -1.52
CA ARG A 119 -16.29 18.13 -2.36
C ARG A 119 -17.57 17.94 -1.54
N SER A 120 -18.55 18.78 -1.82
CA SER A 120 -19.91 18.68 -1.35
C SER A 120 -20.49 17.31 -1.74
N ARG A 121 -20.83 16.51 -0.73
CA ARG A 121 -21.55 15.25 -0.85
C ARG A 121 -23.04 15.60 -0.87
N SER A 122 -23.66 15.61 -2.04
CA SER A 122 -25.10 15.78 -2.18
C SER A 122 -25.77 14.41 -2.05
N ASP A 123 -26.43 14.20 -0.92
CA ASP A 123 -27.36 13.11 -0.68
C ASP A 123 -28.63 13.34 -1.52
N ASP A 124 -28.87 12.48 -2.50
CA ASP A 124 -30.11 12.43 -3.26
C ASP A 124 -31.02 11.37 -2.65
N TYR A 125 -32.00 11.83 -1.86
CA TYR A 125 -33.07 11.00 -1.32
C TYR A 125 -34.14 10.79 -2.40
N GLY A 126 -34.10 9.61 -3.02
CA GLY A 126 -35.14 9.11 -3.91
C GLY A 126 -36.51 9.09 -3.21
N ARG A 127 -37.39 9.97 -3.66
CA ARG A 127 -38.81 10.01 -3.31
C ARG A 127 -39.60 9.66 -4.57
N ARG A 128 -40.15 8.45 -4.64
CA ARG A 128 -41.40 8.10 -5.34
C ARG A 128 -41.79 6.68 -5.02
#